data_AF-A0A3S4JBU8-F1
#
_entry.id   AF-A0A3S4JBU8-F1
#
_cell.length_a   1.000
_cell.length_b   1.000
_cell.length_c   1.000
_cell.angle_alpha   90.00
_cell.angle_beta   90.00
_cell.angle_gamma   90.00
#
_symmetry.space_group_name_H-M   'P 1'
#
loop_
_entity.id
_entity.type
_entity.pdbx_description
1 polymer ?
#
loop_
_entity_poly.entity_id
_entity_poly.type
_entity_poly.pdbx_seq_one_letter_code
_entity_poly.pdbx_strand_id
1 'polypeptide(L)'
;MRYVAFEGGGEPVTALMGNHVQVVSGDLSEMVPYLGGDKIRVLAVFSENRLPGQLANIPTAKEQGYDLVWPIIRGFYVGPKVSDADYQWWVDTFKKLQQTGRV
;
A
#
# COMPACT_ATOMS: atom_id res chain seq x y z
N MET A 1 12.12 -18.51 10.86
CA MET A 1 11.76 -17.59 9.75
C MET A 1 12.98 -16.73 9.46
N ARG A 2 13.40 -16.54 8.20
CA ARG A 2 14.55 -15.70 7.85
C ARG A 2 14.04 -14.44 7.16
N TYR A 3 14.43 -13.28 7.68
CA TYR A 3 14.15 -11.99 7.06
C TYR A 3 15.13 -11.73 5.91
N VAL A 4 14.61 -11.22 4.79
CA VAL A 4 15.39 -10.82 3.61
C VAL A 4 15.00 -9.37 3.31
N ALA A 5 15.98 -8.48 3.37
CA ALA A 5 15.80 -7.07 3.05
C ALA A 5 15.92 -6.84 1.54
N PHE A 6 15.12 -5.92 1.03
CA PHE A 6 15.12 -5.44 -0.36
C PHE A 6 15.12 -3.91 -0.34
N GLU A 7 15.64 -3.27 -1.38
CA GLU A 7 15.82 -1.80 -1.44
C GLU A 7 14.57 -1.05 -1.95
N GLY A 8 13.57 -1.78 -2.50
CA GLY A 8 12.32 -1.18 -3.01
C GLY A 8 11.20 -2.21 -3.18
N GLY A 9 9.96 -1.74 -3.39
CA GLY A 9 8.76 -2.60 -3.38
C GLY A 9 8.61 -3.57 -4.57
N GLY A 10 9.29 -3.31 -5.70
CA GLY A 10 9.24 -4.20 -6.87
C GLY A 10 10.03 -5.50 -6.72
N GLU A 11 11.22 -5.44 -6.11
CA GLU A 11 12.13 -6.60 -5.99
C GLU A 11 11.55 -7.76 -5.17
N PRO A 12 10.87 -7.54 -4.03
CA PRO A 12 10.21 -8.60 -3.27
C PRO A 12 9.20 -9.40 -4.09
N VAL A 13 8.40 -8.73 -4.94
CA VAL A 13 7.40 -9.39 -5.79
C VAL A 13 8.06 -10.32 -6.79
N THR A 14 9.12 -9.85 -7.46
CA THR A 14 9.91 -10.68 -8.38
C THR A 14 10.56 -11.85 -7.65
N ALA A 15 11.12 -11.63 -6.47
CA ALA A 15 11.72 -12.69 -5.66
C ALA A 15 10.69 -13.75 -5.22
N LEU A 16 9.46 -13.35 -4.88
CA LEU A 16 8.37 -14.26 -4.56
C LEU A 16 7.98 -15.10 -5.78
N MET A 17 7.84 -14.45 -6.94
CA MET A 17 7.48 -15.11 -8.21
C MET A 17 8.57 -16.08 -8.70
N GLY A 18 9.83 -15.78 -8.43
CA GLY A 18 10.99 -16.65 -8.69
C GLY A 18 11.22 -17.72 -7.62
N ASN A 19 10.35 -17.81 -6.60
CA ASN A 19 10.48 -18.73 -5.47
C ASN A 19 11.79 -18.58 -4.66
N HIS A 20 12.40 -17.38 -4.67
CA HIS A 20 13.56 -17.04 -3.85
C HIS A 20 13.16 -16.69 -2.40
N VAL A 21 11.91 -16.25 -2.21
CA VAL A 21 11.26 -16.05 -0.90
C VAL A 21 9.86 -16.65 -0.93
N GLN A 22 9.34 -17.02 0.25
CA GLN A 22 8.05 -17.70 0.36
C GLN A 22 6.89 -16.77 0.74
N VAL A 23 7.21 -15.63 1.37
CA VAL A 23 6.22 -14.66 1.87
C VAL A 23 6.81 -13.26 1.71
N VAL A 24 5.96 -12.32 1.29
CA VAL A 24 6.27 -10.90 1.21
C VAL A 24 5.17 -10.13 1.94
N SER A 25 5.56 -9.15 2.75
CA SER A 25 4.67 -8.08 3.23
C SER A 25 5.00 -6.79 2.47
N GLY A 26 4.02 -6.16 1.86
CA GLY A 26 4.22 -4.96 1.04
C GLY A 26 2.91 -4.26 0.70
N ASP A 27 2.99 -3.26 -0.20
CA ASP A 27 1.82 -2.51 -0.64
C ASP A 27 0.93 -3.36 -1.55
N LEU A 28 -0.37 -3.37 -1.26
CA LEU A 28 -1.32 -4.15 -2.04
C LEU A 28 -1.46 -3.65 -3.49
N SER A 29 -1.18 -2.36 -3.75
CA SER A 29 -1.15 -1.81 -5.10
C SER A 29 -0.10 -2.47 -6.00
N GLU A 30 0.98 -3.00 -5.42
CA GLU A 30 2.03 -3.72 -6.16
C GLU A 30 1.61 -5.17 -6.46
N MET A 31 0.71 -5.72 -5.64
CA MET A 31 0.21 -7.09 -5.79
C MET A 31 -0.99 -7.18 -6.73
N VAL A 32 -1.78 -6.10 -6.84
CA VAL A 32 -2.99 -6.01 -7.67
C VAL A 32 -2.83 -6.58 -9.08
N PRO A 33 -1.77 -6.26 -9.85
CA PRO A 33 -1.60 -6.79 -11.21
C PRO A 33 -1.48 -8.31 -11.28
N TYR A 34 -1.16 -8.98 -10.17
CA TYR A 34 -0.87 -10.43 -10.11
C TYR A 34 -2.02 -11.25 -9.49
N LEU A 35 -3.06 -10.60 -8.96
CA LEU A 35 -4.18 -11.26 -8.24
C LEU A 35 -5.03 -12.18 -9.11
N GLY A 36 -5.02 -11.99 -10.44
CA GLY A 36 -5.79 -12.81 -11.37
C GLY A 36 -5.09 -14.10 -11.80
N GLY A 37 -3.84 -14.33 -11.39
CA GLY A 37 -3.07 -15.52 -11.77
C GLY A 37 -2.79 -16.45 -10.60
N ASP A 38 -2.46 -17.71 -10.90
CA ASP A 38 -2.27 -18.77 -9.89
C ASP A 38 -0.91 -18.72 -9.18
N LYS A 39 -0.12 -17.66 -9.39
CA LYS A 39 1.27 -17.58 -8.92
C LYS A 39 1.44 -16.92 -7.56
N ILE A 40 0.52 -16.03 -7.17
CA ILE A 40 0.55 -15.34 -5.88
C ILE A 40 -0.82 -15.48 -5.21
N ARG A 41 -0.81 -15.70 -3.90
CA ARG A 41 -2.01 -15.64 -3.07
C ARG A 41 -1.82 -14.61 -1.97
N VAL A 42 -2.73 -13.65 -1.88
CA VAL A 42 -2.78 -12.71 -0.75
C VAL A 42 -3.46 -13.38 0.43
N LEU A 43 -2.78 -13.37 1.57
CA LEU A 43 -3.24 -14.07 2.79
C LEU A 43 -4.04 -13.16 3.72
N ALA A 44 -3.68 -11.88 3.81
CA ALA A 44 -4.32 -10.93 4.70
C ALA A 44 -4.14 -9.50 4.18
N VAL A 45 -5.11 -8.64 4.48
CA VAL A 45 -4.96 -7.18 4.39
C VAL A 45 -4.83 -6.61 5.81
N PHE A 46 -3.88 -5.71 6.02
CA PHE A 46 -3.65 -5.04 7.31
C PHE A 46 -4.47 -3.74 7.41
N SER A 47 -5.78 -3.87 7.25
CA SER A 47 -6.76 -2.78 7.37
C SER A 47 -7.86 -3.16 8.36
N GLU A 48 -8.55 -2.13 8.87
CA GLU A 48 -9.66 -2.33 9.81
C GLU A 48 -10.81 -3.13 9.15
N ASN A 49 -11.15 -2.76 7.92
CA ASN A 49 -12.19 -3.38 7.11
C ASN A 49 -11.61 -3.93 5.82
N ARG A 50 -12.31 -4.87 5.19
CA ARG A 50 -11.95 -5.37 3.85
C ARG A 50 -11.94 -4.24 2.82
N LEU A 51 -11.04 -4.34 1.86
CA LEU A 51 -10.91 -3.35 0.79
C LEU A 51 -11.96 -3.59 -0.32
N PRO A 52 -12.40 -2.55 -1.04
CA PRO A 52 -13.42 -2.70 -2.08
C PRO A 52 -12.88 -3.37 -3.35
N GLY A 53 -13.79 -3.67 -4.28
CA GLY A 53 -13.46 -4.18 -5.61
C GLY A 53 -12.93 -5.61 -5.58
N GLN A 54 -11.93 -5.90 -6.42
CA GLN A 54 -11.32 -7.24 -6.54
C GLN A 54 -10.68 -7.77 -5.24
N LEU A 55 -10.49 -6.90 -4.25
CA LEU A 55 -9.88 -7.23 -2.96
C LEU A 55 -10.91 -7.60 -1.90
N ALA A 56 -12.22 -7.46 -2.17
CA ALA A 56 -13.29 -7.66 -1.19
C ALA A 56 -13.36 -9.08 -0.63
N ASN A 57 -12.83 -10.07 -1.35
CA ASN A 57 -12.83 -11.47 -0.92
C ASN A 57 -11.62 -11.82 -0.04
N ILE A 58 -10.63 -10.94 0.08
CA ILE A 58 -9.43 -11.17 0.89
C ILE A 58 -9.73 -10.78 2.34
N PRO A 59 -9.51 -11.68 3.32
CA PRO A 59 -9.74 -11.37 4.72
C PRO A 59 -8.74 -10.35 5.26
N THR A 60 -9.14 -9.57 6.26
CA THR A 60 -8.21 -8.76 7.04
C THR A 60 -7.43 -9.64 8.03
N ALA A 61 -6.34 -9.12 8.60
CA ALA A 61 -5.68 -9.77 9.72
C ALA A 61 -6.58 -9.86 10.97
N LYS A 62 -7.43 -8.84 11.19
CA LYS A 62 -8.40 -8.80 12.29
C LYS A 62 -9.46 -9.88 12.21
N GLU A 63 -10.03 -10.13 11.03
CA GLU A 63 -10.97 -11.23 10.80
C GLU A 63 -10.35 -12.61 11.06
N GLN A 64 -9.03 -12.70 10.99
CA GLN A 64 -8.24 -13.91 11.25
C GLN A 64 -7.77 -14.02 12.72
N GLY A 65 -8.19 -13.10 13.59
CA GLY A 65 -7.86 -13.12 15.03
C GLY A 65 -6.56 -12.41 15.40
N TYR A 66 -5.94 -11.68 14.46
CA TYR A 66 -4.74 -10.87 14.74
C TYR A 66 -5.13 -9.41 14.85
N ASP A 67 -4.92 -8.79 16.01
CA ASP A 67 -5.14 -7.35 16.21
C ASP A 67 -4.02 -6.53 15.54
N LEU A 68 -4.07 -6.47 14.20
CA LEU A 68 -3.06 -5.84 13.37
C LEU A 68 -3.74 -4.98 12.29
N VAL A 69 -3.49 -3.67 12.40
CA VAL A 69 -3.86 -2.67 11.40
C VAL A 69 -2.62 -1.85 11.09
N TRP A 70 -2.20 -1.85 9.83
CA TRP A 70 -0.97 -1.20 9.38
C TRP A 70 -1.20 -0.51 8.03
N PRO A 71 -1.96 0.60 8.00
CA PRO A 71 -2.15 1.38 6.79
C PRO A 71 -0.87 2.13 6.44
N ILE A 72 -0.54 2.17 5.16
CA ILE A 72 0.59 2.95 4.64
C ILE A 72 0.08 4.35 4.27
N ILE A 73 0.51 5.36 5.02
CA ILE A 73 0.15 6.76 4.79
C ILE A 73 1.24 7.40 3.93
N ARG A 74 0.82 8.01 2.81
CA ARG A 74 1.69 8.79 1.92
C ARG A 74 1.22 10.23 1.90
N GLY A 75 2.16 11.16 1.86
CA GLY A 75 1.87 12.59 1.85
C GLY A 75 3.03 13.41 1.33
N PHE A 76 2.79 14.70 1.19
CA PHE A 76 3.79 15.69 0.84
C PHE A 76 4.28 16.40 2.09
N TYR A 77 5.54 16.84 2.08
CA TYR A 77 6.12 17.64 3.13
C TYR A 77 6.89 18.81 2.53
N VAL A 78 6.99 19.89 3.29
CA VAL A 78 7.77 21.07 2.94
C VAL A 78 8.83 21.33 4.02
N GLY A 79 9.85 22.11 3.69
CA GLY A 79 10.91 22.45 4.65
C GLY A 79 10.38 23.23 5.86
N PRO A 80 11.06 23.15 7.02
CA PRO A 80 10.57 23.72 8.28
C PRO A 80 10.52 25.26 8.32
N LYS A 81 11.05 25.94 7.29
CA LYS A 81 11.10 27.41 7.19
C LYS A 81 10.28 27.96 6.01
N VAL A 82 9.44 27.13 5.40
CA VAL A 82 8.52 27.59 4.36
C VAL A 82 7.51 28.55 4.97
N SER A 83 7.19 29.63 4.25
CA SER A 83 6.23 30.62 4.74
C SER A 83 4.82 30.05 4.81
N ASP A 84 3.97 30.57 5.70
CA ASP A 84 2.56 30.16 5.78
C ASP A 84 1.84 30.36 4.45
N ALA A 85 2.20 31.41 3.70
CA ALA A 85 1.63 31.69 2.38
C ALA A 85 1.97 30.58 1.36
N ASP A 86 3.23 30.15 1.31
CA ASP A 86 3.67 29.10 0.39
C ASP A 86 3.13 27.73 0.80
N TYR A 87 3.08 27.44 2.10
CA TYR A 87 2.44 26.23 2.62
C TYR A 87 0.96 26.20 2.23
N GLN A 88 0.24 27.30 2.45
CA GLN A 88 -1.18 27.39 2.14
C GLN A 88 -1.43 27.28 0.63
N TRP A 89 -0.54 27.83 -0.19
CA TRP A 89 -0.60 27.66 -1.64
C TRP A 89 -0.53 26.19 -2.05
N TRP A 90 0.39 25.39 -1.46
CA TRP A 90 0.46 23.95 -1.71
C TRP A 90 -0.79 23.21 -1.24
N VAL A 91 -1.28 23.51 -0.04
CA VAL A 91 -2.51 22.91 0.51
C VAL A 91 -3.70 23.17 -0.42
N ASP A 92 -3.89 24.41 -0.85
CA ASP A 92 -5.00 24.78 -1.72
C ASP A 92 -4.87 24.15 -3.11
N THR A 93 -3.64 24.05 -3.62
CA THR A 93 -3.34 23.35 -4.87
C THR A 93 -3.71 21.87 -4.78
N PHE A 94 -3.31 21.16 -3.72
CA PHE A 94 -3.67 19.75 -3.55
C PHE A 94 -5.18 19.55 -3.33
N LYS A 95 -5.84 20.45 -2.59
CA LYS A 95 -7.31 20.41 -2.44
C LYS A 95 -8.02 20.55 -3.79
N LYS A 96 -7.59 21.50 -4.63
CA LYS A 96 -8.13 21.66 -5.99
C LYS A 96 -7.88 20.41 -6.84
N LEU A 97 -6.66 19.86 -6.81
CA LEU A 97 -6.30 18.65 -7.54
C LEU A 97 -7.16 17.44 -7.11
N GLN A 98 -7.45 17.29 -5.81
CA GLN A 98 -8.29 16.20 -5.32
C GLN A 98 -9.74 16.32 -5.78
N GLN A 99 -10.24 17.54 -5.97
CA GLN A 99 -11.60 17.81 -6.43
C GLN A 99 -11.77 17.63 -7.95
N THR A 100 -10.70 17.77 -8.72
CA THR A 100 -10.70 17.42 -10.14
C THR A 100 -10.71 15.90 -10.28
N GLY A 101 -11.91 15.33 -10.38
CA GLY A 101 -12.13 13.89 -10.49
C GLY A 101 -11.35 13.26 -11.66
N ARG A 102 -10.84 12.05 -11.43
CA ARG A 102 -10.44 11.15 -12.52
C ARG A 102 -11.63 10.94 -13.45
N VAL A 103 -11.44 11.27 -14.72
CA VAL A 103 -12.26 10.72 -15.83
C VAL A 103 -12.06 9.21 -15.89
#